data_AF-A0A3T0ZC25-F1
#
_entry.id   AF-A0A3T0ZC25-F1
#
_cell.length_a   1.000
_cell.length_b   1.000
_cell.length_c   1.000
_cell.angle_alpha   90.00
_cell.angle_beta   90.00
_cell.angle_gamma   90.00
#
_symmetry.space_group_name_H-M   'P 1'
#
loop_
_entity.id
_entity.type
_entity.pdbx_description
1 polymer ?
#
loop_
_entity_poly.entity_id
_entity_poly.type
_entity_poly.pdbx_seq_one_letter_code
_entity_poly.pdbx_strand_id
1 'polypeptide(L)' 'MHTQNVKTAASESTGRWGERIARIIDSGHHNVACAQEAHEHYGDKYTRTDACVYFIRGALSEMFKKA' A
#
# COMPACT_ATOMS: atom_id res chain seq x y z
N MET A 1 7.37 37.81 -20.45
CA MET A 1 7.33 37.34 -19.04
C MET A 1 6.95 35.87 -19.05
N HIS A 2 7.82 34.99 -18.56
CA HIS A 2 7.57 33.56 -18.48
C HIS A 2 7.13 33.21 -17.06
N THR A 3 5.82 33.09 -16.86
CA THR A 3 5.22 32.73 -15.57
C THR A 3 5.41 31.23 -15.37
N GLN A 4 6.46 30.83 -14.66
CA GLN A 4 6.72 29.42 -14.40
C GLN A 4 5.64 28.84 -13.48
N ASN A 5 5.10 27.69 -13.90
CA ASN A 5 4.00 26.90 -13.34
C ASN A 5 4.29 26.24 -11.97
N VAL A 6 5.18 26.82 -11.15
CA VAL A 6 5.75 26.18 -9.95
C VAL A 6 4.67 25.71 -8.96
N LYS A 7 3.53 26.40 -8.94
CA LYS A 7 2.40 26.12 -8.05
C LYS A 7 1.58 24.89 -8.49
N THR A 8 1.57 24.57 -9.78
CA THR A 8 0.81 23.46 -10.34
C THR A 8 1.58 22.15 -10.16
N ALA A 9 2.89 22.14 -10.47
CA ALA A 9 3.74 20.96 -10.36
C ALA A 9 3.85 20.42 -8.92
N ALA A 10 3.92 21.31 -7.91
CA ALA A 10 3.95 20.90 -6.51
C ALA A 10 2.63 20.23 -6.08
N SER A 11 1.48 20.77 -6.50
CA SER A 11 0.16 20.23 -6.18
C SER A 11 -0.08 18.87 -6.85
N GLU A 12 0.29 18.74 -8.13
CA GLU A 12 0.23 17.47 -8.87
C GLU A 12 1.17 16.41 -8.29
N SER A 13 2.36 16.82 -7.82
CA SER A 13 3.29 15.90 -7.17
C SER A 13 2.70 15.35 -5.87
N THR A 14 2.15 16.20 -5.00
CA THR A 14 1.54 15.80 -3.72
C THR A 14 0.35 14.87 -3.94
N GLY A 15 -0.51 15.14 -4.94
CA GLY A 15 -1.62 14.26 -5.31
C GLY A 15 -1.16 12.88 -5.77
N ARG A 16 -0.12 12.82 -6.61
CA ARG A 16 0.47 11.55 -7.09
C ARG A 16 1.14 10.75 -5.96
N TRP A 17 1.79 11.43 -5.02
CA TRP A 17 2.35 10.77 -3.83
C TRP A 17 1.27 10.24 -2.91
N GLY A 18 0.19 11.00 -2.69
CA GLY A 18 -0.96 10.58 -1.90
C GLY A 18 -1.65 9.34 -2.49
N GLU A 19 -1.89 9.33 -3.80
CA GLU A 19 -2.47 8.16 -4.49
C GLU A 19 -1.56 6.92 -4.38
N ARG A 20 -0.24 7.10 -4.51
CA ARG A 20 0.72 6.00 -4.35
C ARG A 20 0.71 5.43 -2.94
N ILE A 21 0.67 6.29 -1.92
CA ILE A 21 0.59 5.86 -0.52
C ILE A 21 -0.73 5.13 -0.25
N ALA A 22 -1.85 5.62 -0.78
CA ALA A 22 -3.14 4.96 -0.65
C ALA A 22 -3.12 3.54 -1.24
N ARG A 23 -2.54 3.35 -2.43
CA ARG A 23 -2.37 2.01 -3.05
C ARG A 23 -1.50 1.07 -2.21
N ILE A 24 -0.44 1.58 -1.59
CA ILE A 24 0.44 0.78 -0.71
C ILE A 24 -0.32 0.30 0.52
N ILE A 25 -1.11 1.18 1.14
CA ILE A 25 -1.93 0.83 2.32
C ILE A 25 -3.02 -0.17 1.93
N ASP A 26 -3.70 0.06 0.81
CA ASP A 26 -4.73 -0.84 0.28
C ASP A 26 -4.19 -2.24 -0.01
N SER A 27 -3.03 -2.34 -0.68
CA SER A 27 -2.33 -3.62 -0.91
C SER A 27 -1.94 -4.32 0.40
N GLY A 28 -1.51 -3.57 1.42
CA GLY A 28 -1.24 -4.11 2.75
C GLY A 28 -2.48 -4.74 3.38
N HIS A 29 -3.60 -4.01 3.38
CA HIS A 29 -4.88 -4.51 3.90
C HIS A 29 -5.42 -5.70 3.11
N HIS A 30 -5.33 -5.66 1.78
CA HIS A 30 -5.75 -6.76 0.92
C HIS A 30 -4.98 -8.05 1.22
N ASN A 31 -3.66 -7.95 1.39
CA ASN A 31 -2.81 -9.11 1.69
C ASN A 31 -3.08 -9.67 3.09
N VAL A 32 -3.40 -8.82 4.08
CA VAL A 32 -3.86 -9.25 5.41
C VAL A 32 -5.16 -10.02 5.33
N ALA A 33 -6.15 -9.50 4.60
CA ALA A 33 -7.45 -10.16 4.44
C ALA A 33 -7.31 -11.53 3.77
N CYS A 34 -6.53 -11.62 2.70
CA CYS A 34 -6.26 -12.89 2.01
C CYS A 34 -5.54 -13.90 2.91
N ALA A 35 -4.58 -13.45 3.72
CA ALA A 35 -3.89 -14.30 4.67
C ALA A 35 -4.81 -14.77 5.80
N GLN A 36 -5.68 -13.90 6.32
CA GLN A 36 -6.64 -14.27 7.36
C GLN A 36 -7.61 -15.35 6.85
N GLU A 37 -8.16 -15.16 5.65
CA GLU A 37 -9.04 -16.14 5.00
C GLU A 37 -8.31 -17.48 4.79
N ALA A 38 -7.07 -17.46 4.31
CA ALA A 38 -6.27 -18.68 4.17
C ALA A 38 -6.09 -19.39 5.51
N HIS A 39 -5.83 -18.63 6.57
CA HIS A 39 -5.64 -19.15 7.92
C HIS A 39 -6.89 -19.83 8.48
N GLU A 40 -8.05 -19.21 8.26
CA GLU A 40 -9.36 -19.78 8.61
C GLU A 40 -9.63 -21.09 7.85
N HIS A 41 -9.21 -21.18 6.59
CA HIS A 41 -9.37 -22.38 5.77
C HIS A 41 -8.43 -23.54 6.15
N TYR A 42 -7.18 -23.25 6.54
CA TYR A 42 -6.20 -24.27 6.92
C TYR A 42 -6.20 -24.61 8.42
N GLY A 43 -6.92 -23.83 9.24
CA GLY A 43 -7.12 -24.10 10.67
C GLY A 43 -5.92 -23.77 11.55
N ASP A 44 -4.94 -23.01 11.04
CA ASP A 44 -3.82 -22.52 11.86
C ASP A 44 -4.31 -21.35 12.74
N LYS A 45 -3.50 -20.83 13.69
CA LYS A 45 -3.88 -19.69 14.56
C LYS A 45 -3.38 -18.36 14.03
N TYR A 46 -4.29 -17.50 13.59
CA TYR A 46 -3.91 -16.22 13.01
C TYR A 46 -3.52 -15.27 14.13
N THR A 47 -2.24 -14.88 14.17
CA THR A 47 -1.75 -13.98 15.23
C THR A 47 -1.63 -12.56 14.72
N ARG A 48 -1.67 -11.61 15.65
CA ARG A 48 -1.46 -10.19 15.33
C ARG A 48 -0.08 -9.92 14.71
N THR A 49 0.94 -10.73 15.04
CA THR A 49 2.26 -10.67 14.41
C THR A 49 2.17 -11.06 12.94
N ASP A 50 1.42 -12.12 12.65
CA ASP A 50 1.20 -12.62 11.29
C ASP A 50 0.50 -11.57 10.42
N ALA A 51 -0.53 -10.91 10.97
CA ALA A 51 -1.18 -9.76 10.33
C ALA A 51 -0.21 -8.62 10.02
N CYS A 52 0.70 -8.30 10.93
CA CYS A 52 1.69 -7.25 10.73
C CYS A 52 2.70 -7.62 9.62
N VAL A 53 3.15 -8.88 9.59
CA VAL A 53 4.03 -9.41 8.54
C VAL A 53 3.34 -9.37 7.18
N TYR A 54 2.09 -9.82 7.08
CA TYR A 54 1.35 -9.78 5.82
C TYR A 54 1.02 -8.37 5.36
N PHE A 55 0.74 -7.44 6.27
CA PHE A 55 0.57 -6.03 5.91
C PHE A 55 1.84 -5.44 5.28
N ILE A 56 2.98 -5.63 5.95
CA ILE A 56 4.28 -5.15 5.45
C ILE A 56 4.61 -5.81 4.11
N ARG A 57 4.36 -7.12 3.97
CA ARG A 57 4.59 -7.84 2.71
C ARG A 57 3.75 -7.29 1.55
N GLY A 58 2.46 -7.02 1.78
CA GLY A 58 1.58 -6.40 0.78
C GLY A 58 2.02 -4.99 0.42
N ALA A 59 2.37 -4.18 1.43
CA ALA A 59 2.86 -2.82 1.24
C ALA A 59 4.19 -2.77 0.47
N LEU A 60 5.17 -3.62 0.83
CA LEU A 60 6.46 -3.71 0.13
C LEU A 60 6.30 -4.19 -1.31
N SER A 61 5.40 -5.15 -1.56
CA SER A 61 5.11 -5.63 -2.91
C SER A 61 4.64 -4.48 -3.81
N GLU A 62 3.75 -3.62 -3.31
CA GLU A 62 3.28 -2.46 -4.07
C GLU A 62 4.33 -1.33 -4.16
N MET A 63 5.17 -1.16 -3.15
CA MET A 63 6.28 -0.20 -3.18
C MET A 63 7.34 -0.55 -4.23
N PHE A 64 7.66 -1.84 -4.37
CA PHE A 64 8.67 -2.34 -5.29
C PHE A 64 8.10 -2.83 -6.64
N LYS A 65 6.77 -2.83 -6.82
CA LYS A 65 6.16 -3.08 -8.12
C LYS A 65 6.68 -2.04 -9.10
N LYS A 66 7.38 -2.55 -10.12
CA LYS A 66 7.94 -1.73 -11.19
C LYS A 66 6.76 -1.07 -11.91
N ALA A 67 6.76 0.27 -11.93
CA ALA A 67 5.76 1.09 -12.60
C ALA A 67 5.76 0.86 -14.11
#